data_AF-N9RNP8-F1
#
_entry.id   AF-N9RNP8-F1
#
_cell.length_a   1.000
_cell.length_b   1.000
_cell.length_c   1.000
_cell.angle_alpha   90.00
_cell.angle_beta   90.00
_cell.angle_gamma   90.00
#
_symmetry.space_group_name_H-M   'P 1'
#
loop_
_entity.id
_entity.type
_entity.pdbx_description
1 polymer ?
#
loop_
_entity_poly.entity_id
_entity_poly.type
_entity_poly.pdbx_seq_one_letter_code
_entity_poly.pdbx_strand_id
1 'polypeptide(L)'
;MNNSHPTTDHSSQQFYRQYSANALLPQLDWQHIFVHSKLEDTHLRALDALYQAAVPLALNVFHELNFDVFTPATYHPQGLGLFEKLAQQEQKFLDVLEAESAHLDHETRHQIWSMLLRGGAVLVFKAWLSHVKGDANQLDKSQFDELSDLLFIKTRPEQLAQRLKVEVNAPFTHIFLMHDNDVFLDHFNSLETAALFVDLGVYDAAFLSLRDDRVAEYLKSKAYVTQEQIDDLQCALNPLYCDSLMPKQDCLA
;
A
#
# COMPACT_ATOMS: atom_id res chain seq x y z
N MET A 1 -16.23 22.67 40.25
CA MET A 1 -15.29 22.79 39.12
C MET A 1 -15.33 21.47 38.37
N ASN A 2 -16.19 21.38 37.36
CA ASN A 2 -16.28 20.20 36.49
C ASN A 2 -15.50 20.52 35.21
N ASN A 3 -14.33 19.92 35.03
CA ASN A 3 -13.65 19.87 33.75
C ASN A 3 -14.22 18.70 32.96
N SER A 4 -15.29 18.95 32.21
CA SER A 4 -15.69 18.09 31.10
C SER A 4 -14.75 18.38 29.93
N HIS A 5 -13.90 17.42 29.56
CA HIS A 5 -13.17 17.42 28.29
C HIS A 5 -14.15 17.23 27.13
N PRO A 6 -14.34 18.21 26.22
CA PRO A 6 -15.23 18.08 25.08
C PRO A 6 -14.42 18.25 23.79
N THR A 7 -13.65 17.26 23.32
CA THR A 7 -12.81 17.52 22.13
C THR A 7 -12.51 16.38 21.15
N THR A 8 -12.90 15.12 21.38
CA THR A 8 -12.60 14.02 20.41
C THR A 8 -13.81 13.55 19.61
N ASP A 9 -14.94 13.24 20.26
CA ASP A 9 -16.14 12.76 19.52
C ASP A 9 -16.69 13.79 18.51
N HIS A 10 -16.52 15.08 18.79
CA HIS A 10 -16.98 16.15 17.91
C HIS A 10 -16.10 16.36 16.68
N SER A 11 -14.78 16.16 16.78
CA SER A 11 -13.87 16.33 15.64
C SER A 11 -14.08 15.21 14.63
N SER A 12 -14.16 13.97 15.09
CA SER A 12 -14.26 12.80 14.20
C SER A 12 -15.59 12.80 13.45
N GLN A 13 -16.70 13.13 14.11
CA GLN A 13 -18.00 13.32 13.45
C GLN A 13 -18.07 14.53 12.50
N GLN A 14 -17.25 15.57 12.73
CA GLN A 14 -17.12 16.71 11.80
C GLN A 14 -16.28 16.33 10.57
N PHE A 15 -15.20 15.57 10.75
CA PHE A 15 -14.36 15.08 9.65
C PHE A 15 -15.08 14.06 8.77
N TYR A 16 -15.79 13.09 9.36
CA TYR A 16 -16.63 12.18 8.58
C TYR A 16 -17.68 12.94 7.79
N ARG A 17 -18.30 13.98 8.36
CA ARG A 17 -19.21 14.85 7.59
C ARG A 17 -18.50 15.59 6.46
N GLN A 18 -17.25 16.00 6.66
CA GLN A 18 -16.45 16.72 5.68
C GLN A 18 -15.93 15.84 4.53
N TYR A 19 -15.71 14.54 4.76
CA TYR A 19 -15.06 13.64 3.79
C TYR A 19 -15.76 12.30 3.55
N SER A 20 -17.01 12.14 4.03
CA SER A 20 -17.87 10.98 3.70
C SER A 20 -18.03 10.78 2.19
N ALA A 21 -18.57 9.64 1.77
CA ALA A 21 -18.66 9.16 0.38
C ALA A 21 -19.16 10.14 -0.71
N ASN A 22 -19.71 11.31 -0.35
CA ASN A 22 -20.19 12.35 -1.26
C ASN A 22 -19.43 13.69 -1.15
N ALA A 23 -18.38 13.77 -0.33
CA ALA A 23 -17.65 14.99 -0.07
C ALA A 23 -16.29 14.97 -0.77
N LEU A 24 -15.93 16.10 -1.39
CA LEU A 24 -14.72 16.26 -2.19
C LEU A 24 -13.50 15.95 -1.33
N LEU A 25 -12.77 14.90 -1.71
CA LEU A 25 -11.46 14.62 -1.15
C LEU A 25 -10.53 15.82 -1.37
N PRO A 26 -9.68 16.18 -0.39
CA PRO A 26 -8.73 17.26 -0.56
C PRO A 26 -7.77 16.93 -1.70
N GLN A 27 -7.34 17.95 -2.45
CA GLN A 27 -6.32 17.75 -3.47
C GLN A 27 -4.99 17.44 -2.81
N LEU A 28 -4.33 16.37 -3.26
CA LEU A 28 -2.98 16.00 -2.84
C LEU A 28 -1.98 16.38 -3.93
N ASP A 29 -0.83 16.89 -3.53
CA ASP A 29 0.29 17.15 -4.44
C ASP A 29 1.25 15.97 -4.39
N TRP A 30 0.98 14.95 -5.22
CA TRP A 30 1.80 13.74 -5.30
C TRP A 30 3.24 14.02 -5.67
N GLN A 31 3.48 15.05 -6.49
CA GLN A 31 4.83 15.44 -6.89
C GLN A 31 5.61 15.99 -5.70
N HIS A 32 4.95 16.72 -4.81
CA HIS A 32 5.57 17.22 -3.58
C HIS A 32 5.75 16.13 -2.54
N ILE A 33 4.78 15.25 -2.37
CA ILE A 33 4.87 14.10 -1.45
C ILE A 33 6.05 13.20 -1.86
N PHE A 34 6.19 12.90 -3.16
CA PHE A 34 7.22 12.01 -3.68
C PHE A 34 8.28 12.78 -4.46
N VAL A 35 8.86 13.83 -3.87
CA VAL A 35 9.83 14.73 -4.54
C VAL A 35 11.06 14.01 -5.12
N HIS A 36 11.45 12.89 -4.52
CA HIS A 36 12.59 12.08 -4.99
C HIS A 36 12.19 11.08 -6.08
N SER A 37 10.90 10.93 -6.36
CA SER A 37 10.38 10.07 -7.42
C SER A 37 10.13 10.89 -8.68
N LYS A 38 10.62 10.42 -9.82
CA LYS A 38 10.31 11.03 -11.12
C LYS A 38 8.92 10.60 -11.57
N LEU A 39 7.90 11.18 -10.94
CA LEU A 39 6.50 10.94 -11.34
C LEU A 39 6.26 11.53 -12.74
N GLU A 40 5.46 10.81 -13.51
CA GLU A 40 4.99 11.20 -14.85
C GLU A 40 3.47 11.24 -14.82
N ASP A 41 2.83 11.79 -15.85
CA ASP A 41 1.37 11.94 -15.91
C ASP A 41 0.61 10.61 -15.74
N THR A 42 1.20 9.49 -16.18
CA THR A 42 0.66 8.14 -15.97
C THR A 42 0.66 7.76 -14.49
N HIS A 43 1.75 8.02 -13.78
CA HIS A 43 1.88 7.78 -12.34
C HIS A 43 0.92 8.67 -11.52
N LEU A 44 0.81 9.95 -11.87
CA LEU A 44 -0.11 10.88 -11.20
C LEU A 44 -1.57 10.44 -11.35
N ARG A 45 -1.99 10.09 -12.56
CA ARG A 45 -3.35 9.58 -12.82
C ARG A 45 -3.62 8.26 -12.10
N ALA A 46 -2.62 7.38 -11.99
CA ALA A 46 -2.76 6.13 -11.23
C ALA A 46 -2.94 6.39 -9.73
N LEU A 47 -2.13 7.29 -9.14
CA LEU A 47 -2.26 7.68 -7.73
C LEU A 47 -3.60 8.34 -7.45
N ASP A 48 -4.06 9.24 -8.32
CA ASP A 48 -5.38 9.87 -8.20
C ASP A 48 -6.51 8.85 -8.27
N ALA A 49 -6.49 7.92 -9.23
CA ALA A 49 -7.50 6.87 -9.33
C ALA A 49 -7.56 6.00 -8.08
N LEU A 50 -6.40 5.62 -7.54
CA LEU A 50 -6.32 4.87 -6.29
C LEU A 50 -6.84 5.67 -5.10
N TYR A 51 -6.49 6.95 -5.03
CA TYR A 51 -6.91 7.85 -3.96
C TYR A 51 -8.44 8.03 -3.94
N GLN A 52 -9.04 8.29 -5.10
CA GLN A 52 -10.48 8.46 -5.24
C GLN A 52 -11.26 7.17 -4.96
N ALA A 53 -10.67 5.99 -5.21
CA ALA A 53 -11.32 4.71 -4.93
C ALA A 53 -11.13 4.25 -3.47
N ALA A 54 -9.91 4.32 -2.94
CA ALA A 54 -9.55 3.66 -1.68
C ALA A 54 -10.02 4.45 -0.45
N VAL A 55 -9.85 5.78 -0.45
CA VAL A 55 -10.12 6.59 0.74
C VAL A 55 -11.62 6.62 1.10
N PRO A 56 -12.55 6.88 0.16
CA PRO A 56 -13.98 6.91 0.51
C PRO A 56 -14.48 5.55 1.02
N LEU A 57 -13.95 4.45 0.49
CA LEU A 57 -14.28 3.11 0.94
C LEU A 57 -13.80 2.88 2.38
N ALA A 58 -12.53 3.19 2.67
CA ALA A 58 -11.98 3.06 4.01
C ALA A 58 -12.78 3.86 5.05
N LEU A 59 -13.15 5.10 4.72
CA LEU A 59 -13.97 5.96 5.57
C LEU A 59 -15.37 5.40 5.82
N ASN A 60 -16.00 4.79 4.81
CA ASN A 60 -17.28 4.14 4.99
C ASN A 60 -17.19 2.96 5.98
N VAL A 61 -16.13 2.15 5.89
CA VAL A 61 -15.97 1.01 6.81
C VAL A 61 -15.68 1.48 8.24
N PHE A 62 -14.83 2.49 8.38
CA PHE A 62 -14.57 3.04 9.71
C PHE A 62 -15.84 3.62 10.34
N HIS A 63 -16.68 4.29 9.55
CA HIS A 63 -17.99 4.73 10.00
C HIS A 63 -18.90 3.56 10.43
N GLU A 64 -19.02 2.51 9.62
CA GLU A 64 -19.84 1.33 9.93
C GLU A 64 -19.38 0.54 11.17
N LEU A 65 -18.14 0.75 11.59
CA LEU A 65 -17.54 0.11 12.77
C LEU A 65 -17.44 1.03 13.98
N ASN A 66 -17.89 2.28 13.87
CA ASN A 66 -17.63 3.33 14.84
C ASN A 66 -16.13 3.41 15.20
N PHE A 67 -15.28 3.18 14.19
CA PHE A 67 -13.84 3.25 14.32
C PHE A 67 -13.37 4.68 14.10
N ASP A 68 -12.61 5.22 15.05
CA ASP A 68 -12.06 6.57 14.95
C ASP A 68 -10.57 6.52 14.63
N VAL A 69 -10.24 6.71 13.35
CA VAL A 69 -8.86 6.71 12.83
C VAL A 69 -7.96 7.81 13.42
N PHE A 70 -8.55 8.80 14.10
CA PHE A 70 -7.83 9.88 14.77
C PHE A 70 -7.53 9.59 16.25
N THR A 71 -8.13 8.55 16.83
CA THR A 71 -7.78 8.17 18.20
C THR A 71 -6.37 7.59 18.25
N PRO A 72 -5.61 7.82 19.34
CA PRO A 72 -4.29 7.19 19.47
C PRO A 72 -4.44 5.66 19.44
N ALA A 73 -3.48 4.97 18.81
CA ALA A 73 -3.53 3.51 18.60
C ALA A 73 -3.80 2.69 19.87
N THR A 74 -3.37 3.18 21.04
CA THR A 74 -3.65 2.58 22.36
C THR A 74 -5.14 2.49 22.72
N TYR A 75 -6.01 3.23 22.03
CA TYR A 75 -7.46 3.27 22.27
C TYR A 75 -8.27 2.67 21.13
N HIS A 76 -7.63 2.16 20.07
CA HIS A 76 -8.34 1.48 19.00
C HIS A 76 -8.91 0.15 19.50
N PRO A 77 -10.18 -0.17 19.15
CA PRO A 77 -10.73 -1.48 19.46
C PRO A 77 -9.94 -2.56 18.73
N GLN A 78 -9.12 -3.31 19.46
CA GLN A 78 -8.51 -4.53 18.94
C GLN A 78 -9.60 -5.60 18.79
N GLY A 79 -10.00 -5.91 17.54
CA GLY A 79 -11.07 -6.86 17.31
C GLY A 79 -11.17 -7.38 15.89
N LEU A 80 -11.37 -8.70 15.78
CA LEU A 80 -11.59 -9.49 14.55
C LEU A 80 -12.62 -8.88 13.58
N GLY A 81 -13.60 -8.13 14.08
CA GLY A 81 -14.68 -7.56 13.25
C GLY A 81 -14.25 -6.49 12.25
N LEU A 82 -13.15 -5.75 12.51
CA LEU A 82 -12.63 -4.74 11.58
C LEU A 82 -11.97 -5.40 10.36
N PHE A 83 -11.17 -6.45 10.59
CA PHE A 83 -10.53 -7.24 9.54
C PHE A 83 -11.54 -7.94 8.62
N GLU A 84 -12.54 -8.58 9.21
CA GLU A 84 -13.57 -9.26 8.41
C GLU A 84 -14.40 -8.28 7.57
N LYS A 85 -14.77 -7.10 8.11
CA LYS A 85 -15.56 -6.12 7.35
C LYS A 85 -14.76 -5.46 6.23
N LEU A 86 -13.47 -5.17 6.44
CA LEU A 86 -12.62 -4.60 5.38
C LEU A 86 -12.35 -5.63 4.28
N ALA A 87 -12.10 -6.89 4.62
CA ALA A 87 -12.01 -7.97 3.65
C ALA A 87 -13.29 -8.11 2.81
N GLN A 88 -14.47 -7.92 3.42
CA GLN A 88 -15.75 -7.92 2.70
C GLN A 88 -15.91 -6.73 1.74
N GLN A 89 -15.20 -5.62 1.96
CA GLN A 89 -15.25 -4.47 1.06
C GLN A 89 -14.27 -4.56 -0.11
N GLU A 90 -13.33 -5.51 -0.14
CA GLU A 90 -12.38 -5.62 -1.25
C GLU A 90 -13.10 -5.73 -2.59
N GLN A 91 -14.16 -6.54 -2.68
CA GLN A 91 -14.92 -6.67 -3.92
C GLN A 91 -15.52 -5.33 -4.36
N LYS A 92 -16.07 -4.55 -3.43
CA LYS A 92 -16.65 -3.23 -3.71
C LYS A 92 -15.56 -2.22 -4.10
N PHE A 93 -14.40 -2.27 -3.46
CA PHE A 93 -13.23 -1.48 -3.85
C PHE A 93 -12.85 -1.74 -5.30
N LEU A 94 -12.76 -3.02 -5.67
CA LEU A 94 -12.39 -3.43 -7.01
C LEU A 94 -13.49 -3.09 -8.04
N ASP A 95 -14.77 -3.16 -7.67
CA ASP A 95 -15.89 -2.72 -8.53
C ASP A 95 -15.76 -1.21 -8.86
N VAL A 96 -15.50 -0.38 -7.84
CA VAL A 96 -15.31 1.08 -8.00
C VAL A 96 -14.07 1.35 -8.84
N LEU A 97 -12.94 0.73 -8.51
CA LEU A 97 -11.69 0.97 -9.22
C LEU A 97 -11.75 0.50 -10.68
N GLU A 98 -12.44 -0.61 -10.96
CA GLU A 98 -12.68 -1.06 -12.34
C GLU A 98 -13.49 -0.02 -13.12
N ALA A 99 -14.53 0.56 -12.52
CA ALA A 99 -15.33 1.61 -13.15
C ALA A 99 -14.53 2.90 -13.37
N GLU A 100 -13.81 3.38 -12.34
CA GLU A 100 -12.98 4.59 -12.39
C GLU A 100 -11.80 4.43 -13.35
N SER A 101 -11.21 3.24 -13.47
CA SER A 101 -10.07 3.02 -14.37
C SER A 101 -10.47 2.68 -15.81
N ALA A 102 -11.74 2.38 -16.09
CA ALA A 102 -12.19 1.91 -17.41
C ALA A 102 -11.91 2.88 -18.57
N HIS A 103 -11.85 4.18 -18.29
CA HIS A 103 -11.61 5.23 -19.27
C HIS A 103 -10.13 5.62 -19.40
N LEU A 104 -9.26 5.12 -18.53
CA LEU A 104 -7.83 5.40 -18.53
C LEU A 104 -7.12 4.58 -19.62
N ASP A 105 -5.96 5.03 -20.07
CA ASP A 105 -5.12 4.27 -20.99
C ASP A 105 -4.53 3.01 -20.32
N HIS A 106 -4.04 2.09 -21.14
CA HIS A 106 -3.53 0.80 -20.69
C HIS A 106 -2.33 0.91 -19.74
N GLU A 107 -1.41 1.84 -20.01
CA GLU A 107 -0.25 2.08 -19.15
C GLU A 107 -0.68 2.57 -17.76
N THR A 108 -1.63 3.50 -17.69
CA THR A 108 -2.18 4.00 -16.42
C THR A 108 -2.86 2.87 -15.64
N ARG A 109 -3.66 2.02 -16.30
CA ARG A 109 -4.26 0.84 -15.64
C ARG A 109 -3.21 -0.15 -15.17
N HIS A 110 -2.12 -0.31 -15.93
CA HIS A 110 -0.98 -1.13 -15.54
C HIS A 110 -0.26 -0.56 -14.30
N GLN A 111 -0.09 0.75 -14.19
CA GLN A 111 0.44 1.39 -12.98
C GLN A 111 -0.48 1.17 -11.78
N ILE A 112 -1.80 1.35 -11.93
CA ILE A 112 -2.79 1.07 -10.88
C ILE A 112 -2.65 -0.38 -10.38
N TRP A 113 -2.63 -1.35 -11.30
CA TRP A 113 -2.45 -2.77 -11.00
C TRP A 113 -1.13 -3.03 -10.25
N SER A 114 -0.02 -2.50 -10.76
CA SER A 114 1.29 -2.69 -10.17
C SER A 114 1.42 -2.06 -8.79
N MET A 115 0.88 -0.85 -8.59
CA MET A 115 0.89 -0.16 -7.31
C MET A 115 0.01 -0.89 -6.29
N LEU A 116 -1.17 -1.38 -6.68
CA LEU A 116 -2.08 -2.09 -5.77
C LEU A 116 -1.48 -3.35 -5.18
N LEU A 117 -0.88 -4.18 -6.03
CA LEU A 117 -0.19 -5.40 -5.61
C LEU A 117 0.95 -5.11 -4.62
N ARG A 118 1.43 -3.85 -4.60
CA ARG A 118 2.52 -3.38 -3.77
C ARG A 118 2.10 -2.43 -2.64
N GLY A 119 0.81 -2.38 -2.30
CA GLY A 119 0.30 -1.57 -1.18
C GLY A 119 -0.11 -0.14 -1.53
N GLY A 120 -0.42 0.14 -2.79
CA GLY A 120 -0.81 1.48 -3.26
C GLY A 120 -2.04 2.05 -2.55
N ALA A 121 -3.01 1.21 -2.16
CA ALA A 121 -4.19 1.66 -1.40
C ALA A 121 -3.83 2.14 0.02
N VAL A 122 -2.91 1.46 0.70
CA VAL A 122 -2.34 1.89 1.99
C VAL A 122 -1.66 3.24 1.84
N LEU A 123 -0.85 3.38 0.79
CA LEU A 123 -0.04 4.57 0.55
C LEU A 123 -0.90 5.83 0.38
N VAL A 124 -1.91 5.79 -0.49
CA VAL A 124 -2.80 6.94 -0.72
C VAL A 124 -3.63 7.26 0.52
N PHE A 125 -3.95 6.25 1.35
CA PHE A 125 -4.61 6.48 2.63
C PHE A 125 -3.70 7.17 3.64
N LYS A 126 -2.42 6.77 3.73
CA LYS A 126 -1.41 7.44 4.58
C LYS A 126 -1.21 8.90 4.17
N ALA A 127 -1.20 9.20 2.88
CA ALA A 127 -1.11 10.57 2.37
C ALA A 127 -2.33 11.41 2.76
N TRP A 128 -3.53 10.85 2.60
CA TRP A 128 -4.77 11.49 3.04
C TRP A 128 -4.78 11.77 4.54
N LEU A 129 -4.42 10.77 5.35
CA LEU A 129 -4.44 10.87 6.80
C LEU A 129 -3.52 11.97 7.31
N SER A 130 -2.32 12.09 6.73
CA SER A 130 -1.38 13.17 7.04
C SER A 130 -1.98 14.54 6.72
N HIS A 131 -2.56 14.68 5.52
CA HIS A 131 -3.16 15.93 5.06
C HIS A 131 -4.27 16.40 6.00
N VAL A 132 -5.18 15.50 6.42
CA VAL A 132 -6.28 15.88 7.31
C VAL A 132 -5.84 16.11 8.76
N LYS A 133 -4.69 15.57 9.19
CA LYS A 133 -4.06 15.87 10.48
C LYS A 133 -3.37 17.24 10.52
N GLY A 134 -3.22 17.89 9.37
CA GLY A 134 -2.65 19.24 9.24
C GLY A 134 -1.26 19.27 8.61
N ASP A 135 -0.67 18.12 8.31
CA ASP A 135 0.63 18.00 7.65
C ASP A 135 0.43 17.74 6.15
N ALA A 136 0.21 18.82 5.41
CA ALA A 136 0.09 18.77 3.96
C ALA A 136 1.38 18.21 3.33
N ASN A 137 1.21 17.39 2.29
CA ASN A 137 2.29 16.82 1.49
C ASN A 137 3.28 15.92 2.25
N GLN A 138 2.81 15.23 3.28
CA GLN A 138 3.56 14.23 4.03
C GLN A 138 2.84 12.88 3.97
N LEU A 139 3.53 11.80 4.33
CA LEU A 139 2.92 10.52 4.61
C LEU A 139 2.78 10.33 6.13
N ASP A 140 1.60 9.88 6.56
CA ASP A 140 1.41 9.50 7.94
C ASP A 140 2.24 8.25 8.25
N LYS A 141 3.29 8.42 9.06
CA LYS A 141 4.18 7.36 9.54
C LYS A 141 3.86 6.93 10.98
N SER A 142 2.76 7.40 11.56
CA SER A 142 2.31 6.88 12.85
C SER A 142 1.97 5.40 12.69
N GLN A 143 2.06 4.59 13.76
CA GLN A 143 1.89 3.13 13.74
C GLN A 143 0.48 2.73 13.28
N PHE A 144 0.29 2.82 11.97
CA PHE A 144 -0.89 2.46 11.20
C PHE A 144 -0.72 1.03 10.69
N ASP A 145 0.12 0.22 11.32
CA ASP A 145 0.57 -1.07 10.80
C ASP A 145 -0.61 -2.05 10.73
N GLU A 146 -1.42 -2.13 11.79
CA GLU A 146 -2.62 -2.99 11.82
C GLU A 146 -3.70 -2.56 10.79
N LEU A 147 -3.81 -1.26 10.51
CA LEU A 147 -4.74 -0.70 9.51
C LEU A 147 -4.17 -0.72 8.08
N SER A 148 -2.85 -0.85 7.94
CA SER A 148 -2.19 -0.98 6.65
C SER A 148 -2.52 -2.33 6.04
N ASP A 149 -2.40 -3.42 6.80
CA ASP A 149 -2.76 -4.79 6.36
C ASP A 149 -4.20 -4.88 5.83
N LEU A 150 -5.08 -4.03 6.37
CA LEU A 150 -6.50 -3.99 6.02
C LEU A 150 -6.80 -3.37 4.65
N LEU A 151 -5.91 -2.50 4.15
CA LEU A 151 -6.07 -1.88 2.83
C LEU A 151 -5.26 -2.63 1.76
N PHE A 152 -4.52 -3.67 2.13
CA PHE A 152 -3.92 -4.57 1.15
C PHE A 152 -4.98 -5.45 0.50
N ILE A 153 -5.03 -5.40 -0.84
CA ILE A 153 -5.86 -6.29 -1.64
C ILE A 153 -5.39 -7.75 -1.45
N LYS A 154 -6.31 -8.69 -1.26
CA LYS A 154 -5.97 -10.12 -1.18
C LYS A 154 -6.19 -10.84 -2.51
N THR A 155 -6.73 -10.14 -3.51
CA THR A 155 -6.90 -10.61 -4.88
C THR A 155 -5.57 -10.96 -5.54
N ARG A 156 -5.52 -12.12 -6.21
CA ARG A 156 -4.31 -12.61 -6.87
C ARG A 156 -3.91 -11.71 -8.06
N PRO A 157 -2.60 -11.60 -8.38
CA PRO A 157 -2.11 -10.76 -9.47
C PRO A 157 -2.83 -10.90 -10.81
N GLU A 158 -3.01 -12.14 -11.29
CA GLU A 158 -3.66 -12.39 -12.57
C GLU A 158 -5.15 -12.06 -12.57
N GLN A 159 -5.85 -12.34 -11.47
CA GLN A 159 -7.26 -12.00 -11.33
C GLN A 159 -7.45 -10.49 -11.35
N LEU A 160 -6.58 -9.75 -10.66
CA LEU A 160 -6.59 -8.29 -10.69
C LEU A 160 -6.26 -7.74 -12.07
N ALA A 161 -5.28 -8.32 -12.77
CA ALA A 161 -4.90 -7.92 -14.11
C ALA A 161 -6.07 -8.11 -15.10
N GLN A 162 -6.74 -9.26 -15.06
CA GLN A 162 -7.92 -9.55 -15.88
C GLN A 162 -9.02 -8.51 -15.64
N ARG A 163 -9.26 -8.21 -14.36
CA ARG A 163 -10.28 -7.25 -13.94
C ARG A 163 -10.00 -5.83 -14.45
N LEU A 164 -8.77 -5.37 -14.29
CA LEU A 164 -8.33 -4.03 -14.73
C LEU A 164 -8.00 -3.98 -16.24
N LYS A 165 -8.19 -5.10 -16.96
CA LYS A 165 -7.87 -5.23 -18.40
C LYS A 165 -6.43 -4.80 -18.70
N VAL A 166 -5.51 -5.37 -17.93
CA VAL A 166 -4.07 -5.14 -17.97
C VAL A 166 -3.39 -6.37 -18.59
N GLU A 167 -2.39 -6.11 -19.41
CA GLU A 167 -1.49 -7.14 -19.91
C GLU A 167 -0.29 -7.19 -18.96
N VAL A 168 -0.15 -8.30 -18.24
CA VAL A 168 0.85 -8.45 -17.16
C VAL A 168 2.28 -8.27 -17.66
N ASN A 169 2.58 -8.75 -18.86
CA ASN A 169 3.92 -8.72 -19.46
C ASN A 169 4.14 -7.48 -20.34
N ALA A 170 3.27 -6.46 -20.24
CA ALA A 170 3.47 -5.23 -20.99
C ALA A 170 4.80 -4.57 -20.57
N PRO A 171 5.56 -3.99 -21.51
CA PRO A 171 6.90 -3.47 -21.24
C PRO A 171 6.88 -2.09 -20.56
N PHE A 172 6.02 -1.91 -19.56
CA PHE A 172 5.94 -0.68 -18.77
C PHE A 172 6.79 -0.80 -17.51
N THR A 173 7.37 0.31 -17.09
CA THR A 173 8.17 0.37 -15.86
C THR A 173 7.29 0.23 -14.62
N HIS A 174 7.86 -0.31 -13.54
CA HIS A 174 7.18 -0.42 -12.26
C HIS A 174 7.81 0.58 -11.28
N ILE A 175 7.09 1.64 -10.94
CA ILE A 175 7.65 2.71 -10.11
C ILE A 175 7.81 2.29 -8.65
N PHE A 176 8.89 2.76 -8.02
CA PHE A 176 9.07 2.79 -6.58
C PHE A 176 8.92 4.24 -6.11
N LEU A 177 8.28 4.42 -4.96
CA LEU A 177 8.00 5.76 -4.46
C LEU A 177 8.90 6.04 -3.25
N MET A 178 9.73 7.07 -3.36
CA MET A 178 10.65 7.48 -2.30
C MET A 178 10.11 8.69 -1.55
N HIS A 179 10.07 8.60 -0.22
CA HIS A 179 9.74 9.71 0.68
C HIS A 179 10.71 9.68 1.87
N ASP A 180 11.42 10.78 2.09
CA ASP A 180 12.60 10.85 2.97
C ASP A 180 13.63 9.76 2.63
N ASN A 181 13.92 8.87 3.60
CA ASN A 181 14.84 7.75 3.45
C ASN A 181 14.11 6.42 3.23
N ASP A 182 12.78 6.44 3.10
CA ASP A 182 11.94 5.25 3.00
C ASP A 182 11.52 4.98 1.55
N VAL A 183 11.51 3.71 1.18
CA VAL A 183 11.00 3.23 -0.11
C VAL A 183 9.61 2.62 0.09
N PHE A 184 8.64 3.13 -0.64
CA PHE A 184 7.26 2.66 -0.69
C PHE A 184 7.01 1.88 -1.98
N LEU A 185 5.93 1.10 -1.99
CA LEU A 185 5.63 0.08 -2.99
C LEU A 185 6.66 -1.06 -3.03
N ASP A 186 7.08 -1.47 -1.82
CA ASP A 186 8.13 -2.46 -1.58
C ASP A 186 7.67 -3.61 -0.67
N HIS A 187 6.37 -3.78 -0.50
CA HIS A 187 5.75 -4.94 0.15
C HIS A 187 4.79 -5.58 -0.84
N PHE A 188 4.53 -6.88 -0.72
CA PHE A 188 3.68 -7.63 -1.63
C PHE A 188 2.44 -8.12 -0.91
N ASN A 189 1.31 -8.13 -1.62
CA ASN A 189 0.09 -8.67 -1.05
C ASN A 189 0.07 -10.22 -0.96
N SER A 190 0.94 -10.91 -1.69
CA SER A 190 1.08 -12.37 -1.61
C SER A 190 2.45 -12.86 -2.12
N LEU A 191 2.76 -14.13 -1.86
CA LEU A 191 3.97 -14.78 -2.37
C LEU A 191 3.97 -14.90 -3.90
N GLU A 192 2.81 -15.12 -4.50
CA GLU A 192 2.63 -15.12 -5.96
C GLU A 192 2.99 -13.77 -6.57
N THR A 193 2.66 -12.67 -5.88
CA THR A 193 3.05 -11.33 -6.30
C THR A 193 4.55 -11.15 -6.25
N ALA A 194 5.22 -11.56 -5.18
CA ALA A 194 6.68 -11.49 -5.09
C ALA A 194 7.34 -12.25 -6.26
N ALA A 195 6.90 -13.47 -6.55
CA ALA A 195 7.40 -14.25 -7.69
C ALA A 195 7.10 -13.59 -9.03
N LEU A 196 5.90 -13.03 -9.22
CA LEU A 196 5.56 -12.32 -10.45
C LEU A 196 6.50 -11.14 -10.69
N PHE A 197 6.79 -10.34 -9.67
CA PHE A 197 7.68 -9.19 -9.84
C PHE A 197 9.16 -9.59 -10.03
N VAL A 198 9.54 -10.82 -9.68
CA VAL A 198 10.80 -11.44 -10.14
C VAL A 198 10.72 -11.78 -11.64
N ASP A 199 9.63 -12.41 -12.08
CA ASP A 199 9.42 -12.75 -13.50
C ASP A 199 9.42 -11.51 -14.42
N LEU A 200 8.86 -10.41 -13.93
CA LEU A 200 8.84 -9.12 -14.63
C LEU A 200 10.18 -8.37 -14.57
N GLY A 201 11.19 -8.92 -13.88
CA GLY A 201 12.52 -8.32 -13.76
C GLY A 201 12.57 -7.06 -12.88
N VAL A 202 11.56 -6.84 -12.03
CA VAL A 202 11.49 -5.69 -11.11
C VAL A 202 12.36 -5.92 -9.88
N TYR A 203 12.43 -7.17 -9.42
CA TYR A 203 13.25 -7.56 -8.29
C TYR A 203 14.17 -8.72 -8.64
N ASP A 204 15.34 -8.71 -8.03
CA ASP A 204 16.22 -9.87 -8.00
C ASP A 204 15.72 -10.89 -6.95
N ALA A 205 15.65 -12.16 -7.34
CA ALA A 205 15.13 -13.23 -6.49
C ALA A 205 15.99 -13.48 -5.25
N ALA A 206 17.32 -13.36 -5.37
CA ALA A 206 18.23 -13.53 -4.24
C ALA A 206 18.13 -12.35 -3.28
N PHE A 207 18.00 -11.12 -3.80
CA PHE A 207 17.81 -9.93 -2.96
C PHE A 207 16.51 -9.99 -2.15
N LEU A 208 15.37 -10.35 -2.75
CA LEU A 208 14.13 -10.53 -2.00
C LEU A 208 14.24 -11.64 -0.94
N SER A 209 14.90 -12.74 -1.29
CA SER A 209 15.08 -13.88 -0.38
C SER A 209 15.98 -13.56 0.82
N LEU A 210 16.90 -12.58 0.70
CA LEU A 210 17.68 -12.10 1.85
C LEU A 210 16.83 -11.29 2.84
N ARG A 211 15.75 -10.66 2.37
CA ARG A 211 14.92 -9.76 3.18
C ARG A 211 13.85 -10.50 3.96
N ASP A 212 13.22 -11.52 3.38
CA ASP A 212 12.11 -12.28 3.98
C ASP A 212 12.26 -13.80 3.79
N ASP A 213 12.23 -14.55 4.90
CA ASP A 213 12.40 -16.00 4.91
C ASP A 213 11.25 -16.75 4.21
N ARG A 214 10.02 -16.25 4.30
CA ARG A 214 8.86 -16.89 3.64
C ARG A 214 8.95 -16.73 2.14
N VAL A 215 9.39 -15.56 1.68
CA VAL A 215 9.68 -15.31 0.27
C VAL A 215 10.83 -16.21 -0.19
N ALA A 216 11.90 -16.33 0.60
CA ALA A 216 13.02 -17.22 0.29
C ALA A 216 12.59 -18.68 0.14
N GLU A 217 11.80 -19.22 1.08
CA GLU A 217 11.28 -20.58 1.01
C GLU A 217 10.40 -20.79 -0.23
N TYR A 218 9.52 -19.84 -0.52
CA TYR A 218 8.64 -19.90 -1.67
C TYR A 218 9.42 -19.86 -2.99
N LEU A 219 10.31 -18.88 -3.18
CA LEU A 219 11.10 -18.73 -4.40
C LEU A 219 12.04 -19.92 -4.63
N LYS A 220 12.64 -20.48 -3.56
CA LYS A 220 13.40 -21.74 -3.64
C LYS A 220 12.53 -22.90 -4.10
N SER A 221 11.32 -23.04 -3.54
CA SER A 221 10.38 -24.12 -3.93
C SER A 221 9.95 -24.05 -5.40
N LYS A 222 9.97 -22.84 -5.99
CA LYS A 222 9.66 -22.57 -7.39
C LYS A 222 10.88 -22.56 -8.31
N ALA A 223 12.07 -22.82 -7.76
CA ALA A 223 13.35 -22.79 -8.48
C ALA A 223 13.72 -21.42 -9.10
N TYR A 224 13.23 -20.32 -8.52
CA TYR A 224 13.67 -18.96 -8.89
C TYR A 224 15.06 -18.62 -8.35
N VAL A 225 15.45 -19.25 -7.25
CA VAL A 225 16.72 -19.00 -6.57
C VAL A 225 17.20 -20.25 -5.83
N THR A 226 18.50 -20.42 -5.67
CA THR A 226 19.11 -21.46 -4.84
C THR A 226 19.64 -20.89 -3.52
N GLN A 227 19.89 -21.75 -2.52
CA GLN A 227 20.53 -21.30 -1.28
C GLN A 227 21.93 -20.72 -1.54
N GLU A 228 22.69 -21.31 -2.46
CA GLU A 228 24.03 -20.82 -2.85
C GLU A 228 23.98 -19.38 -3.39
N GLN A 229 23.02 -19.04 -4.25
CA GLN A 229 22.87 -17.68 -4.77
C GLN A 229 22.54 -16.66 -3.66
N ILE A 230 21.75 -17.06 -2.66
CA ILE A 230 21.43 -16.21 -1.51
C ILE A 230 22.68 -16.01 -0.65
N ASP A 231 23.41 -17.08 -0.36
CA ASP A 231 24.62 -17.05 0.46
C ASP A 231 25.74 -16.23 -0.21
N ASP A 232 25.91 -16.38 -1.53
CA ASP A 232 26.86 -15.61 -2.33
C ASP A 232 26.55 -14.11 -2.29
N LEU A 233 25.27 -13.74 -2.46
CA LEU A 233 24.84 -12.34 -2.36
C LEU A 233 25.04 -11.79 -0.95
N GLN A 234 24.75 -12.59 0.09
CA GLN A 234 25.00 -12.19 1.48
C GLN A 234 26.48 -11.91 1.73
N CYS A 235 27.37 -12.75 1.21
CA CYS A 235 28.81 -12.56 1.31
C CYS A 235 29.27 -11.32 0.55
N ALA A 236 28.71 -11.06 -0.64
CA ALA A 236 29.03 -9.88 -1.44
C ALA A 236 28.59 -8.57 -0.78
N LEU A 237 27.44 -8.57 -0.10
CA LEU A 237 26.89 -7.40 0.61
C LEU A 237 27.57 -7.15 1.97
N ASN A 238 28.16 -8.19 2.58
CA ASN A 238 28.91 -8.07 3.84
C ASN A 238 30.31 -8.73 3.75
N PRO A 239 31.22 -8.22 2.90
CA PRO A 239 32.50 -8.86 2.62
C PRO A 239 33.47 -8.84 3.82
N LEU A 240 33.19 -8.02 4.84
CA LEU A 240 34.02 -7.85 6.04
C LEU A 240 33.41 -8.49 7.29
N TYR A 241 32.26 -9.19 7.16
CA TYR A 241 31.52 -9.76 8.29
C TYR A 241 31.32 -8.75 9.43
N CYS A 242 30.97 -7.51 9.09
CA CYS A 242 30.57 -6.54 10.11
C CYS A 242 29.21 -6.98 10.67
N ASP A 243 29.02 -6.94 11.99
CA ASP A 243 27.81 -7.40 12.70
C ASP A 243 26.49 -6.69 12.30
N SER A 244 26.57 -5.73 11.37
CA SER A 244 25.43 -5.14 10.66
C SER A 244 24.87 -6.14 9.64
N LEU A 245 24.24 -7.21 10.13
CA LEU A 245 23.31 -7.98 9.30
C LEU A 245 22.26 -7.00 8.75
N MET A 246 22.00 -7.01 7.44
CA MET A 246 20.83 -6.33 6.92
C MET A 246 19.62 -6.84 7.69
N PRO A 247 18.89 -5.97 8.42
CA PRO A 247 17.75 -6.43 9.19
C PRO A 247 16.75 -7.06 8.23
N LYS A 248 16.29 -8.27 8.56
CA LYS A 248 15.19 -8.89 7.82
C LYS A 248 13.98 -7.95 7.87
N GLN A 249 13.33 -7.79 6.74
CA GLN A 249 12.14 -6.97 6.61
C GLN A 249 10.99 -7.86 6.15
N ASP A 250 9.84 -7.70 6.79
CA ASP A 250 8.61 -8.33 6.32
C ASP A 250 8.27 -7.77 4.92
N CYS A 251 8.35 -8.62 3.89
CA CYS A 251 8.02 -8.24 2.52
C CYS A 251 6.57 -8.57 2.15
N LEU A 252 5.79 -9.14 3.07
CA LEU A 252 4.40 -9.52 2.87
C LEU A 252 3.46 -8.68 3.75
N ALA A 253 2.20 -8.61 3.36
CA ALA A 253 1.14 -7.90 4.06
C ALA A 253 -0.11 -8.76 4.31
#